data_AF-A0A971KPZ6-F1
#
_entry.id   AF-A0A971KPZ6-F1
#
_cell.length_a   1.000
_cell.length_b   1.000
_cell.length_c   1.000
_cell.angle_alpha   90.00
_cell.angle_beta   90.00
_cell.angle_gamma   90.00
#
_symmetry.space_group_name_H-M   'P 1'
#
loop_
_entity.id
_entity.type
_entity.pdbx_description
1 polymer ?
#
loop_
_entity_poly.entity_id
_entity_poly.type
_entity_poly.pdbx_seq_one_letter_code
_entity_poly.pdbx_strand_id
1 'polypeptide(L)' 'MPRRRKVMSDRLKYELAQELGFYDKVKDGDWGNITTREAGSLVRAAIQRAERMLAGETDSS' A
#
# COMPACT_ATOMS: atom_id res chain seq x y z
N MET A 1 12.09 -19.90 12.28
CA MET A 1 11.55 -18.57 12.63
C MET A 1 10.44 -18.22 11.65
N PRO A 2 9.21 -17.90 12.10
CA PRO A 2 8.15 -17.43 11.22
C PRO A 2 8.58 -16.09 10.61
N ARG A 3 8.77 -16.06 9.28
CA ARG A 3 9.00 -14.81 8.56
C ARG A 3 7.75 -13.97 8.74
N ARG A 4 7.85 -12.86 9.51
CA ARG A 4 6.81 -11.84 9.56
C ARG A 4 6.52 -11.42 8.12
N ARG A 5 5.44 -11.93 7.53
CA ARG A 5 5.00 -11.51 6.20
C ARG A 5 4.70 -10.02 6.31
N LYS A 6 5.50 -9.19 5.64
CA LYS A 6 5.17 -7.77 5.50
C LYS A 6 3.77 -7.71 4.89
N VAL A 7 2.89 -6.92 5.48
CA VAL A 7 1.50 -6.73 5.03
C VAL A 7 1.45 -6.19 3.58
N MET A 8 2.49 -5.48 3.15
CA MET A 8 2.66 -5.03 1.76
C MET A 8 4.12 -5.09 1.30
N SER A 9 4.32 -5.32 0.00
CA SER A 9 5.62 -5.18 -0.65
C SER A 9 6.04 -3.71 -0.69
N ASP A 10 7.34 -3.42 -0.69
CA ASP A 10 7.83 -2.03 -0.72
C ASP A 10 7.42 -1.34 -2.03
N ARG A 11 7.39 -2.07 -3.15
CA ARG A 11 6.85 -1.61 -4.43
C ARG A 11 5.40 -1.12 -4.33
N LEU A 12 4.52 -1.89 -3.70
CA LEU A 12 3.12 -1.51 -3.55
C LEU A 12 2.96 -0.22 -2.75
N LYS A 13 3.82 0.02 -1.75
CA LYS A 13 3.78 1.28 -0.98
C LYS A 13 4.03 2.48 -1.88
N TYR A 14 5.06 2.41 -2.71
CA TYR A 14 5.42 3.51 -3.60
C TYR A 14 4.37 3.74 -4.69
N GLU A 15 3.82 2.67 -5.28
CA GLU A 15 2.72 2.77 -6.24
C GLU A 15 1.50 3.48 -5.61
N LEU A 16 1.08 3.07 -4.42
CA LEU A 16 -0.02 3.72 -3.71
C LEU A 16 0.31 5.16 -3.31
N ALA A 17 1.55 5.47 -2.93
CA ALA A 17 1.96 6.84 -2.64
C ALA A 17 1.91 7.74 -3.89
N GLN A 18 2.19 7.19 -5.07
CA GLN A 18 2.02 7.88 -6.35
C GLN A 18 0.55 8.12 -6.67
N GLU A 19 -0.30 7.08 -6.54
CA GLU A 19 -1.75 7.19 -6.76
C GLU A 19 -2.41 8.20 -5.81
N LEU A 20 -1.94 8.27 -4.57
CA LEU A 20 -2.45 9.18 -3.53
C LEU A 20 -1.81 10.58 -3.56
N GLY A 21 -0.82 10.81 -4.43
CA GLY A 21 -0.23 12.13 -4.67
C GLY A 21 0.75 12.63 -3.62
N PHE A 22 1.31 11.76 -2.77
CA PHE A 22 2.31 12.14 -1.77
C PHE A 22 3.67 11.46 -1.95
N TYR A 23 3.90 10.80 -3.10
CA TYR A 23 5.15 10.13 -3.43
C TYR A 23 6.40 10.98 -3.20
N ASP A 24 6.34 12.28 -3.50
CA ASP A 24 7.47 13.20 -3.31
C ASP A 24 7.98 13.27 -1.88
N LYS A 25 7.14 12.96 -0.89
CA LYS A 25 7.50 12.95 0.52
C LYS A 25 8.24 11.69 0.96
N VAL A 26 8.12 10.61 0.19
CA VAL A 26 8.64 9.28 0.54
C VAL A 26 9.67 8.75 -0.45
N LYS A 27 9.98 9.50 -1.52
CA LYS A 27 10.87 9.06 -2.61
C LYS A 27 12.31 8.77 -2.19
N ASP A 28 12.75 9.34 -1.08
CA ASP A 28 14.04 9.11 -0.43
C ASP A 28 14.04 7.86 0.48
N GLY A 29 12.89 7.21 0.60
CA GLY A 29 12.68 6.05 1.47
C GLY A 29 12.24 6.41 2.89
N ASP A 30 12.10 7.69 3.22
CA ASP A 30 11.62 8.11 4.53
C ASP A 30 10.10 8.27 4.55
N TRP A 31 9.45 7.47 5.39
CA TRP A 31 8.00 7.51 5.58
C TRP A 31 7.59 8.39 6.77
N GLY A 32 8.55 8.97 7.49
CA GLY A 32 8.30 9.89 8.60
C GLY A 32 7.70 11.24 8.16
N ASN A 33 7.88 11.59 6.89
CA ASN A 33 7.42 12.87 6.32
C ASN A 33 5.93 12.90 5.95
N ILE A 34 5.21 11.77 6.07
CA ILE A 34 3.78 11.71 5.75
C ILE A 34 2.93 12.06 6.97
N THR A 35 1.78 12.67 6.71
CA THR A 35 0.76 12.93 7.73
C THR A 35 0.03 11.64 8.12
N THR A 36 -0.58 11.63 9.31
CA THR A 36 -1.46 10.54 9.75
C THR A 36 -2.59 10.27 8.75
N ARG A 37 -3.06 11.31 8.05
CA ARG A 37 -4.09 11.20 7.01
C ARG A 37 -3.59 10.45 5.79
N GLU A 38 -2.37 10.76 5.32
CA GLU A 38 -1.74 10.08 4.19
C GLU A 38 -1.47 8.61 4.52
N ALA A 39 -0.98 8.32 5.73
CA ALA A 39 -0.82 6.95 6.21
C ALA A 39 -2.16 6.18 6.23
N GLY A 40 -3.23 6.80 6.72
CA GLY A 40 -4.57 6.22 6.71
C GLY A 40 -5.11 5.95 5.29
N SER A 41 -4.93 6.91 4.37
CA SER A 41 -5.30 6.75 2.96
C SER A 41 -4.52 5.61 2.29
N LEU A 42 -3.23 5.48 2.59
CA LEU A 42 -2.37 4.40 2.08
C LEU A 42 -2.89 3.02 2.50
N VAL A 43 -3.16 2.84 3.80
CA VAL A 43 -3.67 1.57 4.33
C VAL A 43 -5.04 1.24 3.74
N ARG A 44 -5.94 2.23 3.65
CA ARG A 44 -7.26 2.05 3.04
C ARG A 44 -7.16 1.62 1.57
N ALA A 45 -6.28 2.26 0.80
CA ALA A 45 -6.06 1.91 -0.61
C ALA A 45 -5.46 0.51 -0.77
N ALA A 46 -4.54 0.11 0.12
CA ALA A 46 -3.96 -1.23 0.15
C ALA A 46 -5.03 -2.31 0.41
N ILE A 47 -5.92 -2.08 1.39
CA ILE A 47 -7.03 -3.01 1.70
C ILE A 47 -7.96 -3.15 0.49
N GLN A 48 -8.40 -2.04 -0.09
CA GLN A 48 -9.29 -2.08 -1.27
C GLN A 48 -8.65 -2.80 -2.46
N ARG A 49 -7.34 -2.63 -2.67
CA ARG A 49 -6.64 -3.36 -3.73
C ARG A 49 -6.57 -4.85 -3.44
N ALA A 50 -6.33 -5.25 -2.19
CA ALA A 50 -6.35 -6.65 -1.77
C ALA A 50 -7.76 -7.26 -1.95
N GLU A 51 -8.81 -6.55 -1.54
CA GLU A 51 -10.21 -6.97 -1.74
C GLU A 51 -10.53 -7.19 -3.22
N ARG A 52 -10.11 -6.27 -4.11
CA ARG A 52 -10.30 -6.44 -5.57
C ARG A 52 -9.54 -7.64 -6.14
N MET A 53 -8.32 -7.90 -5.66
CA MET A 53 -7.54 -9.06 -6.10
C MET A 53 -8.23 -10.36 -5.68
N LEU A 54 -8.70 -10.45 -4.45
CA LEU A 54 -9.44 -11.61 -3.95
C LEU A 54 -10.77 -11.81 -4.69
N ALA A 55 -11.50 -10.72 -4.96
CA ALA A 55 -12.76 -10.78 -5.71
C ALA A 55 -12.55 -11.17 -7.20
N GLY A 56 -11.43 -10.76 -7.81
CA GLY A 56 -11.08 -11.17 -9.17
C GLY A 56 -10.60 -12.62 -9.26
N GLU A 57 -9.98 -13.15 -8.21
CA GLU A 57 -9.52 -14.55 -8.15
C GLU A 57 -10.69 -15.54 -8.08
N THR A 58 -11.84 -15.13 -7.54
CA THR A 58 -13.05 -15.98 -7.45
C THR A 58 -13.83 -16.15 -8.76
N ASP A 59 -13.58 -15.32 -9.79
CA ASP A 59 -14.29 -15.40 -11.09
C ASP A 59 -13.59 -16.32 -12.11
N SER A 60 -12.40 -16.84 -11.77
CA SER A 60 -11.58 -17.68 -12.66
C SER A 60 -11.63 -19.18 -12.33
N SER A 61 -12.68 -19.67 -11.67
CA SER A 61 -12.86 -21.10 -11.31
C SER A 61 -14.18 -21.67 -11.82
#